data_AF-A0A7C1ALN3-F1
#
_entry.id   AF-A0A7C1ALN3-F1
#
_cell.length_a   1.000
_cell.length_b   1.000
_cell.length_c   1.000
_cell.angle_alpha   90.00
_cell.angle_beta   90.00
_cell.angle_gamma   90.00
#
_symmetry.space_group_name_H-M   'P 1'
#
loop_
_entity.id
_entity.type
_entity.pdbx_description
1 polymer ?
#
loop_
_entity_poly.entity_id
_entity_poly.type
_entity_poly.pdbx_seq_one_letter_code
_entity_poly.pdbx_strand_id
1 'polypeptide(L)'
;MSSEVIKSLFYELLDEFISEQLVRYHPEPKVLPIPERDDLEVDYSFNGSPKPLYLFGVKDDTKARLTTISCLEFQRANIPFKSVAVHEDFEGLSKKDR
;
A
#
# COMPACT_ATOMS: atom_id res chain seq x y z
N MET A 1 21.82 12.64 -24.22
CA MET A 1 21.52 11.27 -23.77
C MET A 1 20.29 11.36 -22.89
N SER A 2 19.13 11.02 -23.45
CA SER A 2 17.84 11.09 -22.77
C SER A 2 17.77 9.97 -21.75
N SER A 3 17.74 10.31 -20.47
CA SER A 3 17.29 9.39 -19.43
C SER A 3 15.82 9.07 -19.70
N GLU A 4 15.57 8.00 -20.46
CA GLU A 4 14.26 7.36 -20.50
C GLU A 4 13.94 6.95 -19.07
N VAL A 5 13.11 7.76 -18.41
CA VAL A 5 12.46 7.38 -17.17
C VAL A 5 11.58 6.19 -17.53
N ILE A 6 12.06 4.97 -17.26
CA ILE A 6 11.21 3.79 -17.30
C ILE A 6 10.12 4.04 -16.28
N LYS A 7 8.93 4.43 -16.75
CA LYS A 7 7.75 4.47 -15.90
C LYS A 7 7.45 3.03 -15.54
N SER A 8 7.65 2.69 -14.27
CA SER A 8 7.16 1.44 -13.73
C SER A 8 5.65 1.36 -13.97
N LEU A 9 5.19 0.23 -14.52
CA LEU A 9 3.78 -0.11 -14.69
C LEU A 9 3.19 -0.73 -13.41
N PHE A 10 3.94 -0.77 -12.31
CA PHE A 10 3.55 -1.51 -11.10
C PHE A 10 2.18 -1.11 -10.56
N TYR A 11 1.95 0.20 -10.38
CA TYR A 11 0.65 0.66 -9.85
C TYR A 11 -0.49 0.43 -10.83
N GLU A 12 -0.23 0.50 -12.14
CA GLU A 12 -1.24 0.21 -13.17
C GLU A 12 -1.63 -1.27 -13.14
N LEU A 13 -0.65 -2.18 -13.11
CA LEU A 13 -0.88 -3.62 -13.01
C LEU A 13 -1.51 -4.02 -11.67
N LEU A 14 -1.13 -3.34 -10.58
CA LEU A 14 -1.75 -3.56 -9.28
C LEU A 14 -3.22 -3.15 -9.33
N ASP A 15 -3.54 -1.95 -9.82
CA ASP A 15 -4.92 -1.47 -9.93
C ASP A 15 -5.78 -2.36 -10.82
N GLU A 16 -5.24 -2.81 -11.97
CA GLU A 16 -5.87 -3.80 -12.84
C GLU A 16 -6.15 -5.11 -12.07
N PHE A 17 -5.17 -5.65 -11.35
CA PHE A 17 -5.38 -6.86 -10.55
C PHE A 17 -6.43 -6.68 -9.45
N ILE A 18 -6.41 -5.56 -8.72
CA ILE A 18 -7.40 -5.27 -7.68
C ILE A 18 -8.81 -5.18 -8.29
N SER A 19 -8.96 -4.42 -9.37
CA SER A 19 -10.25 -4.14 -10.02
C SER A 19 -10.82 -5.30 -10.83
N GLU A 20 -9.98 -6.25 -11.28
CA GLU A 20 -10.46 -7.43 -12.01
C GLU A 20 -10.61 -8.66 -11.12
N GLN A 21 -9.60 -8.95 -10.28
CA GLN A 21 -9.54 -10.20 -9.52
C GLN A 21 -10.12 -10.06 -8.11
N LEU A 22 -10.02 -8.88 -7.51
CA LEU A 22 -10.43 -8.65 -6.12
C LEU A 22 -11.68 -7.77 -5.98
N VAL A 23 -12.32 -7.36 -7.09
CA VAL A 23 -13.54 -6.53 -7.09
C VAL A 23 -14.67 -7.09 -6.23
N ARG A 24 -14.79 -8.42 -6.14
CA ARG A 24 -15.80 -9.10 -5.31
C ARG A 24 -15.67 -8.80 -3.81
N TYR A 25 -14.51 -8.31 -3.37
CA TYR A 25 -14.26 -7.91 -1.99
C TYR A 25 -14.50 -6.41 -1.75
N HIS A 26 -15.02 -5.70 -2.75
CA HIS A 26 -15.32 -4.26 -2.70
C HIS A 26 -14.13 -3.43 -2.22
N PRO A 27 -13.00 -3.42 -2.98
CA PRO A 27 -11.84 -2.60 -2.64
C PRO A 27 -12.21 -1.11 -2.66
N GLU A 28 -11.83 -0.39 -1.61
CA GLU A 28 -11.94 1.06 -1.54
C GLU A 28 -10.55 1.66 -1.76
N PRO A 29 -10.30 2.39 -2.86
CA PRO A 29 -9.01 2.99 -3.14
C PRO A 29 -8.79 4.27 -2.33
N LYS A 30 -7.50 4.63 -2.11
CA LYS A 30 -7.07 5.93 -1.55
C LYS A 30 -7.76 6.29 -0.23
N VAL A 31 -7.68 5.37 0.73
CA VAL A 31 -8.34 5.52 2.03
C VAL A 31 -7.45 6.30 2.98
N LEU A 32 -8.05 7.20 3.76
CA LEU A 32 -7.39 7.97 4.82
C LEU A 32 -7.90 7.49 6.19
N PRO A 33 -7.25 6.50 6.83
CA PRO A 33 -7.66 6.05 8.17
C PRO A 33 -7.58 7.14 9.24
N ILE A 34 -6.67 8.11 9.04
CA ILE A 34 -6.56 9.34 9.83
C ILE A 34 -6.85 10.51 8.90
N PRO A 35 -8.07 11.08 8.89
CA PRO A 35 -8.47 12.11 7.93
C PRO A 35 -7.59 13.36 7.88
N GLU A 36 -6.94 13.70 9.00
CA GLU A 36 -6.06 14.86 9.11
C GLU A 36 -4.63 14.61 8.58
N ARG A 37 -4.32 13.38 8.15
CA ARG A 37 -2.99 12.93 7.71
C ARG A 37 -3.07 12.32 6.31
N ASP A 38 -3.06 13.19 5.29
CA ASP A 38 -3.02 12.79 3.88
C ASP A 38 -1.72 12.05 3.49
N ASP A 39 -0.63 12.30 4.21
CA ASP A 39 0.65 11.62 4.08
C ASP A 39 0.60 10.13 4.45
N LEU A 40 -0.48 9.67 5.11
CA LEU A 40 -0.70 8.29 5.53
C LEU A 40 -1.82 7.60 4.73
N GLU A 41 -1.98 7.96 3.45
CA GLU A 41 -2.92 7.32 2.54
C GLU A 41 -2.62 5.82 2.35
N VAL A 42 -3.66 5.01 2.44
CA VAL A 42 -3.67 3.58 2.12
C VAL A 42 -4.14 3.40 0.68
N ASP A 43 -3.40 2.62 -0.10
CA ASP A 43 -3.71 2.47 -1.53
C ASP A 43 -5.08 1.77 -1.73
N TYR A 44 -5.38 0.71 -0.96
CA TYR A 44 -6.71 0.09 -0.91
C TYR A 44 -7.12 -0.42 0.47
N SER A 45 -8.41 -0.36 0.80
CA SER A 45 -9.03 -1.00 1.96
C SER A 45 -10.03 -2.08 1.55
N PHE A 46 -10.04 -3.18 2.29
CA PHE A 46 -11.06 -4.23 2.18
C PHE A 46 -11.81 -4.36 3.52
N ASN A 47 -13.09 -3.98 3.52
CA ASN A 47 -13.90 -3.86 4.74
C ASN A 47 -14.75 -5.11 5.05
N GLY A 48 -14.50 -6.24 4.39
CA GLY A 48 -15.28 -7.48 4.54
C GLY A 48 -15.09 -8.25 5.85
N SER A 49 -14.34 -7.71 6.82
CA SER A 49 -14.11 -8.33 8.13
C SER A 49 -14.13 -7.30 9.26
N PRO A 50 -14.28 -7.70 10.54
CA PRO A 50 -14.33 -6.76 11.67
C PRO A 50 -13.13 -5.83 11.80
N LYS A 51 -11.98 -6.21 11.21
CA LYS A 51 -10.83 -5.33 11.03
C LYS A 51 -10.60 -5.16 9.52
N PRO A 52 -10.59 -3.93 8.99
CA PRO A 52 -10.26 -3.72 7.59
C PRO A 52 -8.86 -4.25 7.27
N LEU A 53 -8.69 -4.76 6.06
CA LEU A 53 -7.39 -5.10 5.50
C LEU A 53 -6.92 -3.92 4.65
N TYR A 54 -5.82 -3.29 5.05
CA TYR A 54 -5.15 -2.22 4.32
C TYR A 54 -4.05 -2.80 3.44
N LEU A 55 -4.11 -2.49 2.14
CA LEU A 55 -3.13 -2.89 1.16
C LEU A 55 -2.28 -1.69 0.76
N PHE A 56 -0.97 -1.89 0.76
CA PHE A 56 0.02 -0.92 0.33
C PHE A 56 0.80 -1.47 -0.87
N GLY A 57 0.79 -0.76 -1.98
CA GLY A 57 1.70 -0.97 -3.09
C GLY A 57 3.05 -0.32 -2.77
N VAL A 58 4.11 -1.12 -2.74
CA VAL A 58 5.46 -0.69 -2.34
C VAL A 58 6.42 -0.86 -3.51
N LYS A 59 6.58 0.22 -4.28
CA LYS A 59 7.51 0.24 -5.43
C LYS A 59 8.98 0.45 -5.04
N ASP A 60 9.25 1.07 -3.89
CA ASP A 60 10.60 1.47 -3.48
C ASP A 60 10.70 1.59 -1.95
N ASP A 61 11.94 1.76 -1.46
CA ASP A 61 12.26 1.91 -0.03
C ASP A 61 11.56 3.11 0.61
N THR A 62 11.28 4.17 -0.15
CA THR A 62 10.60 5.37 0.37
C THR A 62 9.15 5.02 0.72
N LYS A 63 8.44 4.34 -0.19
CA LYS A 63 7.07 3.86 0.06
C LYS A 63 7.05 2.76 1.12
N ALA A 64 8.08 1.91 1.22
CA ALA A 64 8.20 0.90 2.28
C ALA A 64 8.29 1.56 3.67
N ARG A 65 9.14 2.58 3.78
CA ARG A 65 9.29 3.37 5.02
C ARG A 65 7.99 4.10 5.38
N LEU A 66 7.33 4.74 4.41
CA LEU A 66 6.03 5.39 4.62
C LEU A 66 4.94 4.39 5.06
N THR A 67 4.90 3.20 4.46
CA THR A 67 3.98 2.12 4.84
C THR A 67 4.19 1.71 6.29
N THR A 68 5.46 1.58 6.70
CA THR A 68 5.83 1.25 8.09
C THR A 68 5.40 2.35 9.08
N ILE A 69 5.65 3.61 8.74
CA ILE A 69 5.21 4.77 9.54
C ILE A 69 3.68 4.79 9.64
N SER A 70 2.96 4.58 8.53
CA SER A 70 1.50 4.52 8.51
C SER A 70 0.97 3.47 9.47
N CYS A 71 1.51 2.25 9.42
CA CYS A 71 1.12 1.18 10.34
C CYS A 71 1.34 1.56 11.81
N LEU A 72 2.48 2.18 12.14
CA LEU A 72 2.78 2.62 13.51
C LEU A 72 1.83 3.72 13.98
N GLU A 73 1.54 4.70 13.13
CA GLU A 73 0.64 5.81 13.47
C GLU A 73 -0.81 5.34 13.63
N PHE A 74 -1.28 4.40 12.80
CA PHE A 74 -2.59 3.78 12.96
C PHE A 74 -2.70 2.99 14.28
N GLN A 75 -1.64 2.29 14.66
CA GLN A 75 -1.56 1.62 15.97
C GLN A 75 -1.61 2.63 17.11
N ARG A 76 -0.87 3.74 17.03
CA ARG A 76 -0.88 4.82 18.04
C ARG A 76 -2.24 5.49 18.16
N ALA A 77 -2.97 5.61 17.05
CA ALA A 77 -4.34 6.12 17.00
C ALA A 77 -5.39 5.08 17.46
N ASN A 78 -4.99 3.87 17.86
CA ASN A 78 -5.87 2.75 18.23
C ASN A 78 -6.86 2.33 17.13
N ILE A 79 -6.49 2.53 15.86
CA ILE A 79 -7.28 2.07 14.72
C ILE A 79 -7.06 0.56 14.57
N PRO A 80 -8.11 -0.27 14.61
CA PRO A 80 -7.96 -1.71 14.39
C PRO A 80 -7.81 -2.01 12.89
N PHE A 81 -6.72 -2.64 12.48
CA PHE A 81 -6.51 -3.02 11.08
C PHE A 81 -5.67 -4.31 10.95
N LYS A 82 -5.63 -4.85 9.74
CA LYS A 82 -4.58 -5.75 9.24
C LYS A 82 -3.89 -5.04 8.07
N SER A 83 -2.60 -5.29 7.85
CA SER A 83 -1.88 -4.72 6.69
C SER A 83 -1.22 -5.79 5.83
N VAL A 84 -1.17 -5.53 4.53
CA VAL A 84 -0.40 -6.30 3.53
C VAL A 84 0.35 -5.31 2.66
N ALA A 85 1.64 -5.58 2.42
CA ALA A 85 2.45 -4.85 1.46
C ALA A 85 2.68 -5.72 0.22
N VAL A 86 2.37 -5.19 -0.96
CA VAL A 86 2.71 -5.80 -2.25
C VAL A 86 3.92 -5.05 -2.78
N HIS A 87 5.05 -5.73 -2.92
CA HIS A 87 6.28 -5.13 -3.41
C HIS A 87 6.39 -5.30 -4.93
N GLU A 88 6.89 -4.25 -5.61
CA GLU A 88 7.24 -4.35 -7.04
C GLU A 88 8.41 -5.31 -7.26
N ASP A 89 9.46 -5.16 -6.45
CA ASP A 89 10.61 -6.04 -6.44
C ASP A 89 10.98 -6.38 -5.00
N PHE A 90 10.84 -7.65 -4.64
CA PHE A 90 11.19 -8.16 -3.32
C PHE A 90 12.69 -8.48 -3.18
N GLU A 91 13.42 -8.62 -4.29
CA GLU A 91 14.86 -8.92 -4.33
C GLU A 91 15.74 -7.65 -4.32
N GLY A 92 15.17 -6.48 -4.64
CA GLY A 92 15.83 -5.17 -4.56
C GLY A 92 15.95 -4.58 -3.15
N LEU A 93 15.24 -5.13 -2.16
CA LEU A 93 15.36 -4.73 -0.75
C LEU A 93 16.77 -5.10 -0.24
N SER A 94 17.50 -4.11 0.29
CA SER A 94 18.84 -4.35 0.82
C SER A 94 18.80 -5.48 1.85
N LYS A 95 19.79 -6.38 1.81
CA LYS A 95 19.93 -7.59 2.68
C LYS A 95 19.77 -7.35 4.20
N LYS A 96 19.65 -6.12 4.64
CA LYS A 96 19.51 -5.74 6.05
C LYS A 96 18.05 -5.77 6.56
N ASP A 97 17.08 -5.75 5.66
CA ASP A 97 15.65 -5.70 5.99
C ASP A 97 14.87 -6.97 5.55
N ARG A 98 15.59 -8.03 5.17
CA ARG A 98 15.04 -9.35 4.82
C ARG A 98 14.90 -10.26 6.04
#